data_AF-A0A268P0S5-F1
#
_entry.id   AF-A0A268P0S5-F1
#
_cell.length_a   1.000
_cell.length_b   1.000
_cell.length_c   1.000
_cell.angle_alpha   90.00
_cell.angle_beta   90.00
_cell.angle_gamma   90.00
#
_symmetry.space_group_name_H-M   'P 1'
#
loop_
_entity.id
_entity.type
_entity.pdbx_description
1 polymer ?
#
loop_
_entity_poly.entity_id
_entity_poly.type
_entity_poly.pdbx_seq_one_letter_code
_entity_poly.pdbx_strand_id
1 'polypeptide(L)'
;MMNEPPCKGCMASVRLTASELERLIAEYGERENEPLATTAEYFRRLSQCGQCSALVYETTCRHSGMLIQYVARLQNKGCPHPDGGKW
;
A
#
# COMPACT_ATOMS: atom_id res chain seq x y z
N MET A 1 -7.16 -22.41 -33.37
CA MET A 1 -6.97 -21.28 -32.44
C MET A 1 -7.10 -21.85 -31.04
N MET A 2 -6.02 -21.84 -30.25
CA MET A 2 -6.08 -22.29 -28.86
C MET A 2 -6.81 -21.20 -28.06
N ASN A 3 -7.97 -21.54 -27.49
CA ASN A 3 -8.60 -20.73 -26.44
C ASN A 3 -7.74 -20.91 -25.19
N GLU A 4 -6.80 -20.00 -24.95
CA GLU A 4 -6.15 -19.93 -23.65
C GLU A 4 -7.21 -19.63 -22.60
N PRO A 5 -7.25 -20.38 -21.48
CA PRO A 5 -8.14 -20.07 -20.39
C PRO A 5 -7.87 -18.64 -19.92
N PRO A 6 -8.91 -17.85 -19.61
CA PRO A 6 -8.74 -16.45 -19.28
C PRO A 6 -7.79 -16.30 -18.09
N CYS A 7 -6.83 -15.38 -18.23
CA CYS A 7 -5.80 -15.15 -17.21
C CYS A 7 -6.47 -14.82 -15.86
N LYS A 8 -6.10 -15.58 -14.82
CA LYS A 8 -6.60 -15.37 -13.45
C LYS A 8 -6.40 -13.92 -12.97
N GLY A 9 -5.33 -13.25 -13.41
CA GLY A 9 -5.06 -11.84 -13.12
C GLY A 9 -5.97 -10.86 -13.87
N CYS A 10 -6.41 -11.20 -15.08
CA CYS A 10 -7.33 -10.34 -15.85
C CYS A 10 -8.77 -10.39 -15.32
N MET A 11 -9.12 -11.45 -14.57
CA MET A 11 -10.48 -11.64 -14.03
C MET A 11 -10.60 -11.37 -12.53
N ALA A 12 -9.48 -11.29 -11.81
CA ALA A 12 -9.51 -11.09 -10.36
C ALA A 12 -9.45 -9.60 -10.01
N SER A 13 -10.49 -9.08 -9.35
CA SER A 13 -10.42 -7.82 -8.63
C SER A 13 -10.38 -8.09 -7.13
N VAL A 14 -9.24 -7.88 -6.48
CA VAL A 14 -9.14 -7.89 -5.02
C VAL A 14 -9.44 -6.47 -4.53
N ARG A 15 -10.56 -6.30 -3.84
CA ARG A 15 -10.91 -5.04 -3.17
C ARG A 15 -10.84 -5.29 -1.67
N LEU A 16 -9.83 -4.72 -1.02
CA LEU A 16 -9.76 -4.70 0.44
C LEU A 16 -10.52 -3.47 0.94
N THR A 17 -11.38 -3.67 1.92
CA THR A 17 -11.94 -2.54 2.69
C THR A 17 -10.86 -1.93 3.58
N ALA A 18 -11.07 -0.67 3.99
CA ALA A 18 -10.13 0.02 4.89
C ALA A 18 -9.94 -0.74 6.21
N SER A 19 -11.03 -1.30 6.76
CA SER A 19 -11.02 -2.07 8.02
C SER A 19 -10.28 -3.40 7.90
N GLU A 20 -10.44 -4.12 6.78
CA GLU A 20 -9.66 -5.35 6.52
C GLU A 20 -8.18 -5.06 6.39
N LEU A 21 -7.84 -3.95 5.73
CA LEU A 21 -6.46 -3.52 5.56
C LEU A 21 -5.82 -3.11 6.89
N GLU A 22 -6.54 -2.36 7.73
CA GLU A 22 -6.09 -2.02 9.09
C GLU A 22 -5.85 -3.27 9.93
N ARG A 23 -6.76 -4.25 9.91
CA ARG A 23 -6.60 -5.51 10.63
C ARG A 23 -5.35 -6.26 10.16
N LEU A 24 -5.19 -6.42 8.84
CA LEU A 24 -4.01 -7.08 8.28
C LEU A 24 -2.73 -6.36 8.69
N ILE A 25 -2.69 -5.03 8.60
CA ILE A 25 -1.50 -4.27 8.99
C ILE A 25 -1.18 -4.43 10.48
N ALA A 26 -2.18 -4.42 11.35
CA ALA A 26 -1.98 -4.67 12.78
C ALA A 26 -1.39 -6.07 13.01
N GLU A 27 -2.00 -7.12 12.42
CA GLU A 27 -1.51 -8.49 12.52
C GLU A 27 -0.08 -8.65 11.99
N TYR A 28 0.26 -8.04 10.86
CA TYR A 28 1.62 -8.10 10.29
C TYR A 28 2.62 -7.26 11.09
N GLY A 29 2.24 -6.08 11.57
CA GLY A 29 3.11 -5.23 12.39
C GLY A 29 3.48 -5.89 13.72
N GLU A 30 2.51 -6.53 14.39
CA GLU A 30 2.73 -7.30 15.61
C GLU A 30 3.66 -8.51 15.36
N ARG A 31 3.48 -9.22 14.24
CA ARG A 31 4.33 -10.37 13.89
C ARG A 31 5.77 -9.98 13.57
N GLU A 32 5.99 -8.86 12.89
CA GLU A 32 7.31 -8.41 12.46
C GLU A 32 8.01 -7.54 13.53
N ASN A 33 7.36 -7.29 14.67
CA ASN A 33 7.84 -6.40 15.74
C ASN A 33 8.22 -5.00 15.21
N GLU A 34 7.53 -4.53 14.18
CA GLU A 34 7.74 -3.23 13.57
C GLU A 34 6.82 -2.20 14.23
N PRO A 35 7.36 -1.10 14.78
CA PRO A 35 6.53 -0.09 15.41
C PRO A 35 5.61 0.60 14.39
N LEU A 36 4.39 0.90 14.82
CA LEU A 36 3.41 1.58 14.00
C LEU A 36 3.56 3.10 14.10
N ALA A 37 3.44 3.78 12.97
CA ALA A 37 3.38 5.23 12.92
C ALA A 37 2.14 5.75 13.67
N THR A 38 2.25 6.97 14.22
CA THR A 38 1.11 7.63 14.84
C THR A 38 -0.03 7.82 13.83
N THR A 39 -1.26 7.91 14.32
CA THR A 39 -2.43 8.14 13.45
C THR A 39 -2.28 9.42 12.61
N ALA A 40 -1.72 10.49 13.19
CA ALA A 40 -1.47 11.74 12.47
C ALA A 40 -0.45 11.56 11.33
N GLU A 41 0.65 10.87 11.61
CA GLU A 41 1.70 10.61 10.63
C GLU A 41 1.19 9.69 9.51
N TYR A 42 0.42 8.67 9.85
CA TYR A 42 -0.25 7.79 8.88
C TYR A 42 -1.12 8.58 7.90
N PHE A 43 -2.02 9.44 8.39
CA PHE A 43 -2.89 10.23 7.52
C PHE A 43 -2.11 11.29 6.72
N ARG A 44 -1.05 11.88 7.28
CA ARG A 44 -0.15 12.79 6.54
C ARG A 44 0.45 12.09 5.33
N ARG A 45 1.02 10.91 5.53
CA ARG A 45 1.64 10.09 4.48
C ARG A 45 0.64 9.67 3.41
N LEU A 46 -0.55 9.23 3.81
CA LEU A 46 -1.63 8.88 2.87
C LEU A 46 -2.08 10.08 2.02
N SER A 47 -2.27 11.25 2.64
CA SER A 47 -2.64 12.47 1.93
C SER A 47 -1.63 12.83 0.84
N GLN A 48 -0.34 12.74 1.15
CA GLN A 48 0.73 13.00 0.19
C GLN A 48 0.79 11.92 -0.91
N CYS A 49 0.62 10.65 -0.57
CA CYS A 49 0.50 9.58 -1.57
C CYS A 49 -0.71 9.75 -2.48
N GLY A 50 -1.85 10.25 -1.97
CA GLY A 50 -3.07 10.50 -2.75
C GLY A 50 -2.89 11.55 -3.85
N GLN A 51 -1.89 12.43 -3.73
CA GLN A 51 -1.53 13.44 -4.72
C GLN A 51 -0.37 12.98 -5.63
N CYS A 52 0.21 11.81 -5.38
CA CYS A 52 1.38 11.33 -6.09
C CYS A 52 1.00 10.71 -7.43
N SER A 53 1.65 11.13 -8.52
CA SER A 53 1.46 10.57 -9.86
C SER A 53 1.85 9.09 -9.98
N ALA A 54 2.63 8.58 -9.02
CA ALA A 54 3.02 7.18 -8.95
C ALA A 54 1.98 6.29 -8.24
N LEU A 55 0.91 6.86 -7.65
CA LEU A 55 -0.18 6.07 -7.07
C LEU A 55 -1.02 5.45 -8.19
N VAL A 56 -1.17 4.14 -8.17
CA VAL A 56 -2.00 3.38 -9.11
C VAL A 56 -3.07 2.61 -8.36
N TYR A 57 -4.24 2.48 -8.97
CA TYR A 57 -5.40 1.80 -8.37
C TYR A 57 -5.79 2.36 -6.99
N GLU A 58 -5.54 3.65 -6.75
CA GLU A 58 -5.83 4.39 -5.51
C GLU A 58 -5.16 3.83 -4.24
N THR A 59 -4.33 2.79 -4.37
CA THR A 59 -3.85 2.00 -3.24
C THR A 59 -2.40 1.54 -3.39
N THR A 60 -1.86 1.39 -4.60
CA THR A 60 -0.55 0.78 -4.83
C THR A 60 0.48 1.82 -5.31
N CYS A 61 1.66 1.83 -4.69
CA CYS A 61 2.77 2.64 -5.19
C CYS A 61 3.44 1.95 -6.38
N ARG A 62 3.58 2.63 -7.53
CA ARG A 62 4.28 2.09 -8.71
C ARG A 62 5.76 1.80 -8.48
N HIS A 63 6.41 2.52 -7.56
CA HIS A 63 7.85 2.37 -7.32
C HIS A 63 8.19 1.13 -6.48
N SER A 64 7.36 0.78 -5.50
CA SER A 64 7.60 -0.39 -4.63
C SER A 64 6.66 -1.57 -4.89
N GLY A 65 5.55 -1.36 -5.59
CA GLY A 65 4.47 -2.36 -5.71
C GLY A 65 3.68 -2.59 -4.43
N MET A 66 3.95 -1.85 -3.35
CA MET A 66 3.32 -2.03 -2.04
C MET A 66 2.08 -1.16 -1.88
N LEU A 67 1.15 -1.60 -1.03
CA LEU A 67 -0.01 -0.81 -0.62
C LEU A 67 0.43 0.40 0.21
N ILE A 68 -0.06 1.58 -0.13
CA ILE A 68 0.32 2.82 0.57
C ILE A 68 -0.16 2.82 2.03
N GLN A 69 -1.27 2.15 2.33
CA GLN A 69 -1.78 2.02 3.70
C GLN A 69 -0.85 1.15 4.55
N TYR A 70 -0.27 0.10 3.98
CA TYR A 70 0.70 -0.74 4.68
C TYR A 70 1.99 0.05 4.96
N VAL A 71 2.59 0.63 3.91
CA VAL A 71 3.88 1.34 4.05
C VAL A 71 3.74 2.58 4.94
N ALA A 72 2.64 3.35 4.81
CA ALA A 72 2.42 4.54 5.62
C ALA A 72 2.25 4.24 7.12
N ARG A 73 1.75 3.04 7.46
CA ARG A 73 1.46 2.65 8.84
C ARG A 73 2.68 2.14 9.60
N LEU A 74 3.74 1.74 8.92
CA LEU A 74 5.00 1.32 9.54
C LEU A 74 5.88 2.55 9.84
N GLN A 75 6.31 2.70 11.09
CA GLN A 75 7.08 3.86 11.54
C GLN A 75 8.40 3.99 10.79
N ASN A 76 9.10 2.88 10.57
CA ASN A 76 10.45 2.85 10.00
C ASN A 76 10.49 2.77 8.47
N LYS A 77 9.32 2.75 7.80
CA LYS A 77 9.27 2.82 6.34
C LYS A 77 9.29 4.27 5.88
N GLY A 78 9.96 4.50 4.76
CA GLY A 78 9.98 5.75 4.03
C GLY A 78 9.37 5.61 2.63
N CYS A 79 9.13 6.75 1.99
CA CYS A 79 8.65 6.79 0.61
C CYS A 79 9.71 6.23 -0.36
N PRO A 80 9.37 5.24 -1.22
CA PRO A 80 10.31 4.63 -2.16
C PRO A 80 10.50 5.44 -3.45
N HIS A 81 10.10 6.72 -3.46
CA HIS A 81 10.17 7.54 -4.66
C HIS A 81 11.64 7.78 -5.07
N PRO A 82 12.01 7.63 -6.35
CA PRO A 82 13.40 7.70 -6.81
C PRO A 82 14.04 9.08 -6.60
N ASP A 83 13.27 10.17 -6.75
CA ASP A 83 13.74 11.55 -6.53
C ASP A 83 13.94 11.94 -5.06
N GLY A 84 13.97 10.95 -4.15
CA GLY A 84 13.93 11.18 -2.70
C GLY A 84 12.50 11.09 -2.17
N GLY A 85 12.39 10.72 -0.89
CA GLY A 85 11.10 10.45 -0.28
C GLY A 85 10.17 11.65 -0.34
N LYS A 86 8.98 11.46 -0.91
CA LYS A 86 7.96 12.52 -1.07
C LYS A 86 7.02 12.66 0.12
N TRP A 87 7.24 11.86 1.15
CA TRP A 87 6.58 11.96 2.44
C TRP A 87 7.51 11.70 3.59
#